data_AF-A0A2S9XJJ0-F1
#
_entry.id   AF-A0A2S9XJJ0-F1
#
_cell.length_a   1.000
_cell.length_b   1.000
_cell.length_c   1.000
_cell.angle_alpha   90.00
_cell.angle_beta   90.00
_cell.angle_gamma   90.00
#
_symmetry.space_group_name_H-M   'P 1'
#
loop_
_entity.id
_entity.type
_entity.pdbx_description
1 polymer ?
#
loop_
_entity_poly.entity_id
_entity_poly.type
_entity_poly.pdbx_seq_one_letter_code
_entity_poly.pdbx_strand_id
1 'polypeptide(L)'
;MDPSITSTVVRALPTQDGVDLGPGVDLAELKDELEQVAIEALDARMRGVSLDAAVHDERFPQLVEFHEGLRDALLVEIPRELQPWVAAIGGEAIEGRLPQAAKPKSARKTAELRAASEAVAGRLSNLHTDLFARAFGADPASAGDGPEQLQAALSELLLFEAVRLHLLVAAWSSTDFESLGGDERAVDEIAWIEVEAMLLEPALVDEDIRALPVMVAAGSVALARDAADRAEALRMVAEDKRETLRMRARLRAALRELRLPESVLLENALAGLLGEDRVELMDLQAGRPVALDGLSRQAMDQRVSRGRRALTQGPDNWPSRRRPALFDLLRHQRDEPA
;
A
#
# COMPACT_ATOMS: atom_id res chain seq x y z
N MET A 1 -27.95 10.54 -13.60
CA MET A 1 -27.46 9.65 -12.54
C MET A 1 -25.97 9.81 -12.52
N ASP A 2 -25.41 10.30 -11.42
CA ASP A 2 -23.97 10.39 -11.28
C ASP A 2 -23.37 8.99 -11.29
N PRO A 3 -22.22 8.77 -11.95
CA PRO A 3 -21.57 7.48 -11.96
C PRO A 3 -21.22 7.06 -10.53
N SER A 4 -21.37 5.76 -10.21
CA SER A 4 -20.92 5.25 -8.91
C SER A 4 -19.43 5.51 -8.72
N ILE A 5 -18.98 5.69 -7.47
CA ILE A 5 -17.56 5.87 -7.18
C ILE A 5 -16.73 4.67 -7.67
N THR A 6 -17.26 3.45 -7.54
CA THR A 6 -16.61 2.23 -8.03
C THR A 6 -16.40 2.28 -9.54
N SER A 7 -17.40 2.77 -10.30
CA SER A 7 -17.24 3.01 -11.74
C SER A 7 -16.24 4.13 -12.03
N THR A 8 -16.12 5.13 -11.17
CA THR A 8 -15.18 6.24 -11.34
C THR A 8 -13.74 5.77 -11.13
N VAL A 9 -13.49 5.00 -10.07
CA VAL A 9 -12.19 4.36 -9.79
C VAL A 9 -11.82 3.43 -10.95
N VAL A 10 -12.71 2.53 -11.35
CA VAL A 10 -12.47 1.58 -12.45
C VAL A 10 -12.18 2.30 -13.78
N ARG A 11 -12.84 3.43 -14.06
CA ARG A 11 -12.58 4.24 -15.27
C ARG A 11 -11.28 5.04 -15.19
N ALA A 12 -10.80 5.36 -13.99
CA ALA A 12 -9.52 6.03 -13.82
C ALA A 12 -8.36 5.08 -14.15
N LEU A 13 -8.56 3.76 -13.95
CA LEU A 13 -7.59 2.74 -14.32
C LEU A 13 -7.28 2.77 -15.82
N PRO A 14 -6.08 2.33 -16.21
CA PRO A 14 -5.69 2.22 -17.61
C PRO A 14 -6.49 1.09 -18.29
N THR A 15 -7.67 1.39 -18.79
CA THR A 15 -8.40 0.49 -19.69
C THR A 15 -7.81 0.59 -21.11
N GLN A 16 -7.95 -0.49 -21.89
CA GLN A 16 -7.26 -0.77 -23.16
C GLN A 16 -7.57 0.16 -24.35
N ASP A 17 -7.99 1.41 -24.12
CA ASP A 17 -8.27 2.38 -25.18
C ASP A 17 -6.96 2.85 -25.84
N GLY A 18 -6.38 2.00 -26.69
CA GLY A 18 -5.32 2.34 -27.64
C GLY A 18 -4.08 1.46 -27.66
N VAL A 19 -3.89 0.54 -26.70
CA VAL A 19 -2.71 -0.34 -26.67
C VAL A 19 -3.16 -1.79 -26.43
N ASP A 20 -2.89 -2.65 -27.40
CA ASP A 20 -3.18 -4.09 -27.37
C ASP A 20 -2.30 -4.78 -26.29
N LEU A 21 -2.86 -4.95 -25.09
CA LEU A 21 -2.18 -5.48 -23.90
C LEU A 21 -2.53 -6.95 -23.61
N GLY A 22 -3.16 -7.66 -24.56
CA GLY A 22 -3.62 -9.03 -24.37
C GLY A 22 -5.11 -9.10 -23.99
N PRO A 23 -5.63 -10.27 -23.56
CA PRO A 23 -7.05 -10.42 -23.21
C PRO A 23 -7.43 -9.39 -22.15
N GLY A 24 -8.46 -8.59 -22.44
CA GLY A 24 -8.91 -7.51 -21.57
C GLY A 24 -9.08 -7.98 -20.14
N VAL A 25 -8.42 -7.29 -19.21
CA VAL A 25 -8.64 -7.50 -17.78
C VAL A 25 -10.10 -7.17 -17.52
N ASP A 26 -10.88 -8.17 -17.10
CA ASP A 26 -12.25 -7.97 -16.69
C ASP A 26 -12.23 -7.22 -15.36
N LEU A 27 -12.72 -5.98 -15.36
CA LEU A 27 -12.77 -5.14 -14.17
C LEU A 27 -14.10 -5.28 -13.42
N ALA A 28 -14.98 -6.20 -13.84
CA ALA A 28 -16.23 -6.47 -13.13
C ALA A 28 -15.97 -7.04 -11.72
N GLU A 29 -15.02 -7.96 -11.59
CA GLU A 29 -14.61 -8.54 -10.30
C GLU A 29 -14.11 -7.45 -9.34
N LEU A 30 -13.17 -6.61 -9.80
CA LEU A 30 -12.68 -5.46 -9.02
C LEU A 30 -13.81 -4.51 -8.62
N LYS A 31 -14.79 -4.28 -9.50
CA LYS A 31 -15.92 -3.42 -9.19
C LYS A 31 -16.75 -4.01 -8.05
N ASP A 32 -17.02 -5.31 -8.10
CA ASP A 32 -17.82 -6.02 -7.09
C ASP A 32 -17.07 -6.05 -5.74
N GLU A 33 -15.75 -6.30 -5.74
CA GLU A 33 -14.90 -6.22 -4.55
C GLU A 33 -14.95 -4.82 -3.92
N LEU A 34 -14.77 -3.76 -4.71
CA LEU A 34 -14.84 -2.38 -4.21
C LEU A 34 -16.23 -2.03 -3.64
N GLU A 35 -17.30 -2.62 -4.17
CA GLU A 35 -18.65 -2.46 -3.61
C GLU A 35 -18.78 -3.13 -2.24
N GLN A 36 -18.22 -4.33 -2.05
CA GLN A 36 -18.21 -5.00 -0.73
C GLN A 36 -17.36 -4.23 0.29
N VAL A 37 -16.18 -3.78 -0.12
CA VAL A 37 -15.29 -2.93 0.69
C VAL A 37 -16.00 -1.63 1.11
N ALA A 38 -16.74 -1.00 0.20
CA ALA A 38 -17.54 0.19 0.52
C ALA A 38 -18.64 -0.08 1.56
N ILE A 39 -19.30 -1.24 1.47
CA ILE A 39 -20.34 -1.65 2.41
C ILE A 39 -19.75 -1.83 3.82
N GLU A 40 -18.62 -2.51 3.95
CA GLU A 40 -17.97 -2.72 5.24
C GLU A 40 -17.39 -1.42 5.82
N ALA A 41 -16.80 -0.55 4.99
CA ALA A 41 -16.35 0.78 5.42
C ALA A 41 -17.52 1.60 6.00
N LEU A 42 -18.68 1.57 5.33
CA LEU A 42 -19.88 2.23 5.82
C LEU A 42 -20.39 1.59 7.13
N ASP A 43 -20.41 0.26 7.25
CA ASP A 43 -20.82 -0.43 8.48
C ASP A 43 -19.90 -0.09 9.67
N ALA A 44 -18.58 -0.08 9.45
CA ALA A 44 -17.60 0.34 10.46
C ALA A 44 -17.88 1.77 10.94
N ARG A 45 -18.07 2.70 10.00
CA ARG A 45 -18.42 4.09 10.28
C ARG A 45 -19.73 4.23 11.05
N MET A 46 -20.79 3.53 10.64
CA MET A 46 -22.10 3.54 11.33
C MET A 46 -22.01 3.02 12.77
N ARG A 47 -21.03 2.15 13.05
CA ARG A 47 -20.72 1.64 14.40
C ARG A 47 -19.78 2.53 15.20
N GLY A 48 -19.29 3.63 14.60
CA GLY A 48 -18.30 4.52 15.22
C GLY A 48 -16.92 3.86 15.38
N VAL A 49 -16.59 2.89 14.53
CA VAL A 49 -15.25 2.29 14.46
C VAL A 49 -14.45 3.09 13.43
N SER A 50 -13.29 3.59 13.84
CA SER A 50 -12.38 4.31 12.96
C SER A 50 -11.77 3.39 11.90
N LEU A 51 -11.39 3.91 10.74
CA LEU A 51 -10.89 3.09 9.64
C LEU A 51 -9.58 2.38 9.97
N ASP A 52 -8.68 3.03 10.71
CA ASP A 52 -7.43 2.40 11.21
C ASP A 52 -7.72 1.19 12.11
N ALA A 53 -8.81 1.18 12.87
CA ALA A 53 -9.21 0.02 13.67
C ALA A 53 -9.96 -1.02 12.83
N ALA A 54 -10.83 -0.59 11.92
CA ALA A 54 -11.70 -1.45 11.12
C ALA A 54 -10.91 -2.38 10.18
N VAL A 55 -9.81 -1.90 9.60
CA VAL A 55 -8.95 -2.69 8.70
C VAL A 55 -8.16 -3.81 9.40
N HIS A 56 -8.21 -3.89 10.73
CA HIS A 56 -7.61 -4.97 11.53
C HIS A 56 -8.65 -5.83 12.27
N ASP A 57 -9.94 -5.59 12.04
CA ASP A 57 -11.02 -6.22 12.77
C ASP A 57 -11.69 -7.32 11.94
N GLU A 58 -11.67 -8.55 12.44
CA GLU A 58 -12.23 -9.74 11.78
C GLU A 58 -13.74 -9.62 11.46
N ARG A 59 -14.44 -8.63 12.05
CA ARG A 59 -15.83 -8.31 11.70
C ARG A 59 -15.97 -7.67 10.30
N PHE A 60 -14.88 -7.12 9.74
CA PHE A 60 -14.82 -6.49 8.42
C PHE A 60 -13.78 -7.19 7.53
N PRO A 61 -14.02 -8.46 7.15
CA PRO A 61 -13.04 -9.26 6.43
C PRO A 61 -12.65 -8.69 5.07
N GLN A 62 -13.55 -8.01 4.35
CA GLN A 62 -13.23 -7.39 3.06
C GLN A 62 -12.32 -6.18 3.24
N LEU A 63 -12.49 -5.40 4.32
CA LEU A 63 -11.56 -4.32 4.66
C LEU A 63 -10.17 -4.87 5.00
N VAL A 64 -10.11 -5.92 5.83
CA VAL A 64 -8.84 -6.57 6.20
C VAL A 64 -8.12 -7.07 4.95
N GLU A 65 -8.82 -7.83 4.10
CA GLU A 65 -8.24 -8.39 2.88
C GLU A 65 -7.77 -7.30 1.91
N PHE A 66 -8.57 -6.24 1.72
CA PHE A 66 -8.22 -5.12 0.85
C PHE A 66 -6.98 -4.37 1.37
N HIS A 67 -6.95 -4.05 2.66
CA HIS A 67 -5.86 -3.33 3.33
C HIS A 67 -4.53 -4.11 3.27
N GLU A 68 -4.58 -5.41 3.56
CA GLU A 68 -3.43 -6.30 3.47
C GLU A 68 -3.01 -6.55 2.01
N GLY A 69 -3.97 -6.64 1.10
CA GLY A 69 -3.74 -6.79 -0.34
C GLY A 69 -3.01 -5.60 -0.94
N LEU A 70 -3.38 -4.37 -0.58
CA LEU A 70 -2.68 -3.16 -0.99
C LEU A 70 -1.26 -3.09 -0.44
N ARG A 71 -1.07 -3.47 0.83
CA ARG A 71 0.24 -3.62 1.46
C ARG A 71 1.10 -4.60 0.67
N ASP A 72 0.57 -5.77 0.34
CA ASP A 72 1.29 -6.80 -0.39
C ASP A 72 1.59 -6.42 -1.83
N ALA A 73 0.69 -5.69 -2.49
CA ALA A 73 0.90 -5.17 -3.83
C ALA A 73 2.15 -4.28 -3.95
N LEU A 74 2.56 -3.60 -2.87
CA LEU A 74 3.83 -2.86 -2.84
C LEU A 74 5.05 -3.78 -3.04
N LEU A 75 4.98 -5.03 -2.60
CA LEU A 75 6.09 -5.99 -2.60
C LEU A 75 5.99 -7.02 -3.75
N VAL A 76 4.89 -7.01 -4.52
CA VAL A 76 4.75 -7.83 -5.73
C VAL A 76 5.72 -7.36 -6.81
N GLU A 77 6.45 -8.30 -7.41
CA GLU A 77 7.29 -8.03 -8.57
C GLU A 77 6.45 -7.52 -9.75
N ILE A 78 6.81 -6.36 -10.30
CA ILE A 78 6.05 -5.78 -11.41
C ILE A 78 6.20 -6.66 -12.65
N PRO A 79 5.08 -7.18 -13.22
CA PRO A 79 5.08 -7.90 -14.49
C PRO A 79 5.77 -7.10 -15.58
N ARG A 80 6.52 -7.77 -16.48
CA ARG A 80 7.32 -7.07 -17.50
C ARG A 80 6.45 -6.22 -18.42
N GLU A 81 5.23 -6.68 -18.60
CA GLU A 81 4.18 -6.10 -19.41
C GLU A 81 3.68 -4.77 -18.84
N LEU A 82 3.72 -4.62 -17.50
CA LEU A 82 3.28 -3.42 -16.79
C LEU A 82 4.39 -2.41 -16.54
N GLN A 83 5.66 -2.80 -16.65
CA GLN A 83 6.80 -1.89 -16.40
C GLN A 83 6.77 -0.62 -17.26
N PRO A 84 6.43 -0.65 -18.57
CA PRO A 84 6.33 0.58 -19.36
C PRO A 84 5.25 1.54 -18.84
N TRP A 85 4.16 1.00 -18.28
CA TRP A 85 3.08 1.80 -17.70
C TRP A 85 3.49 2.43 -16.37
N VAL A 86 4.15 1.64 -15.51
CA VAL A 86 4.72 2.16 -14.25
C VAL A 86 5.77 3.24 -14.51
N ALA A 87 6.62 3.07 -15.53
CA ALA A 87 7.58 4.10 -15.98
C ALA A 87 6.85 5.37 -16.43
N ALA A 88 5.80 5.20 -17.22
CA ALA A 88 4.98 6.29 -17.72
C ALA A 88 4.43 7.14 -16.55
N ILE A 89 3.75 6.50 -15.59
CA ILE A 89 3.08 7.21 -14.48
C ILE A 89 4.09 7.79 -13.50
N GLY A 90 5.12 7.02 -13.18
CA GLY A 90 6.16 7.44 -12.26
C GLY A 90 7.10 8.51 -12.84
N GLY A 91 7.01 8.79 -14.14
CA GLY A 91 7.87 9.72 -14.85
C GLY A 91 9.34 9.27 -14.89
N GLU A 92 10.22 10.21 -15.21
CA GLU A 92 11.64 9.94 -15.46
C GLU A 92 12.36 9.32 -14.25
N ALA A 93 11.97 9.69 -13.03
CA ALA A 93 12.55 9.17 -11.79
C ALA A 93 12.36 7.66 -11.63
N ILE A 94 11.19 7.15 -12.03
CA ILE A 94 10.86 5.72 -11.98
C ILE A 94 11.38 5.00 -13.22
N GLU A 95 11.32 5.63 -14.40
CA GLU A 95 11.88 5.07 -15.63
C GLU A 95 13.37 4.73 -15.51
N GLY A 96 14.16 5.58 -14.84
CA GLY A 96 15.58 5.36 -14.60
C GLY A 96 15.90 4.13 -13.73
N ARG A 97 14.94 3.68 -12.91
CA ARG A 97 15.09 2.56 -11.96
C ARG A 97 14.66 1.22 -12.55
N LEU A 98 13.97 1.24 -13.69
CA LEU A 98 13.51 0.02 -14.36
C LEU A 98 14.64 -0.61 -15.22
N PRO A 99 14.66 -1.94 -15.36
CA PRO A 99 15.64 -2.62 -16.21
C PRO A 99 15.61 -2.12 -17.65
N GLN A 100 16.78 -2.00 -18.31
CA GLN A 100 16.86 -1.52 -19.71
C GLN A 100 15.98 -2.31 -20.70
N ALA A 101 15.74 -3.60 -20.43
CA ALA A 101 14.86 -4.44 -21.24
C ALA A 101 13.39 -3.99 -21.24
N ALA A 102 12.99 -3.15 -20.28
CA ALA A 102 11.66 -2.54 -20.19
C ALA A 102 11.46 -1.35 -21.13
N LYS A 103 12.56 -0.78 -21.67
CA LYS A 103 12.47 0.42 -22.51
C LYS A 103 11.88 0.07 -23.88
N PRO A 104 10.91 0.86 -24.38
CA PRO A 104 10.34 0.65 -25.72
C PRO A 104 11.44 0.74 -26.80
N LYS A 105 11.45 -0.24 -27.71
CA LYS A 105 12.46 -0.34 -28.79
C LYS A 105 12.23 0.63 -29.95
N SER A 106 11.07 1.30 -30.02
CA SER A 106 10.74 2.21 -31.12
C SER A 106 10.23 3.56 -30.58
N ALA A 107 10.68 4.65 -31.21
CA ALA A 107 10.29 6.01 -30.84
C ALA A 107 8.77 6.22 -30.90
N ARG A 108 8.09 5.57 -31.85
CA ARG A 108 6.63 5.58 -31.95
C ARG A 108 5.96 5.01 -30.71
N LYS A 109 6.41 3.83 -30.24
CA LYS A 109 5.85 3.19 -29.05
C LYS A 109 6.14 4.02 -27.79
N THR A 110 7.30 4.68 -27.72
CA THR A 110 7.61 5.64 -26.65
C THR A 110 6.62 6.82 -26.64
N ALA A 111 6.33 7.39 -27.80
CA ALA A 111 5.38 8.50 -27.91
C ALA A 111 3.95 8.07 -27.53
N GLU A 112 3.51 6.89 -27.98
CA GLU A 112 2.20 6.31 -27.62
C GLU A 112 2.10 6.07 -26.10
N LEU A 113 3.14 5.50 -25.47
CA LEU A 113 3.19 5.30 -24.02
C LEU A 113 3.20 6.62 -23.24
N ARG A 114 3.91 7.65 -23.71
CA ARG A 114 3.91 8.97 -23.07
C ARG A 114 2.54 9.63 -23.13
N ALA A 115 1.87 9.60 -24.29
CA ALA A 115 0.52 10.14 -24.42
C ALA A 115 -0.49 9.38 -23.54
N ALA A 116 -0.38 8.05 -23.47
CA ALA A 116 -1.19 7.24 -22.57
C ALA A 116 -0.94 7.59 -21.10
N SER A 117 0.33 7.84 -20.74
CA SER A 117 0.70 8.29 -19.39
C SER A 117 0.04 9.61 -19.01
N GLU A 118 0.17 10.63 -19.86
CA GLU A 118 -0.39 11.96 -19.61
C GLU A 118 -1.92 11.88 -19.44
N ALA A 119 -2.58 11.05 -20.24
CA ALA A 119 -4.01 10.80 -20.11
C ALA A 119 -4.37 10.10 -18.78
N VAL A 120 -3.58 9.11 -18.34
CA VAL A 120 -3.80 8.45 -17.04
C VAL A 120 -3.53 9.41 -15.88
N ALA A 121 -2.44 10.18 -15.92
CA ALA A 121 -2.11 11.17 -14.90
C ALA A 121 -3.23 12.22 -14.76
N GLY A 122 -3.80 12.68 -15.87
CA GLY A 122 -4.98 13.56 -15.86
C GLY A 122 -6.19 12.90 -15.18
N ARG A 123 -6.51 11.64 -15.50
CA ARG A 123 -7.60 10.90 -14.86
C ARG A 123 -7.38 10.68 -13.37
N LEU A 124 -6.16 10.34 -12.95
CA LEU A 124 -5.80 10.15 -11.54
C LEU A 124 -5.87 11.48 -10.76
N SER A 125 -5.44 12.58 -11.35
CA SER A 125 -5.58 13.91 -10.73
C SER A 125 -7.04 14.27 -10.50
N ASN A 126 -7.90 13.98 -11.47
CA ASN A 126 -9.34 14.19 -11.31
C ASN A 126 -9.92 13.25 -10.25
N LEU A 127 -9.50 11.97 -10.25
CA LEU A 127 -9.94 10.99 -9.26
C LEU A 127 -9.66 11.46 -7.82
N HIS A 128 -8.47 12.00 -7.53
CA HIS A 128 -8.16 12.47 -6.17
C HIS A 128 -9.07 13.62 -5.73
N THR A 129 -9.38 14.55 -6.64
CA THR A 129 -10.31 15.66 -6.39
C THR A 129 -11.72 15.14 -6.12
N ASP A 130 -12.15 14.19 -6.94
CA ASP A 130 -13.43 13.49 -6.87
C ASP A 130 -13.61 12.66 -5.58
N LEU A 131 -12.54 12.01 -5.11
CA LEU A 131 -12.55 11.27 -3.84
C LEU A 131 -12.67 12.24 -2.67
N PHE A 132 -11.86 13.31 -2.66
CA PHE A 132 -11.92 14.32 -1.62
C PHE A 132 -13.31 14.97 -1.54
N ALA A 133 -13.87 15.41 -2.67
CA ALA A 133 -15.18 16.05 -2.70
C ALA A 133 -16.33 15.15 -2.19
N ARG A 134 -16.23 13.83 -2.38
CA ARG A 134 -17.23 12.85 -1.90
C ARG A 134 -17.06 12.49 -0.42
N ALA A 135 -15.81 12.44 0.07
CA ALA A 135 -15.51 12.23 1.48
C ALA A 135 -15.83 13.50 2.30
N PHE A 136 -15.54 14.67 1.76
CA PHE A 136 -15.76 15.96 2.39
C PHE A 136 -17.26 16.23 2.58
N GLY A 137 -17.67 16.54 3.82
CA GLY A 137 -19.04 16.95 4.12
C GLY A 137 -20.06 15.81 4.21
N ALA A 138 -19.64 14.55 4.14
CA ALA A 138 -20.48 13.44 4.55
C ALA A 138 -20.63 13.48 6.07
N ASP A 139 -21.65 14.17 6.58
CA ASP A 139 -22.01 14.05 7.99
C ASP A 139 -22.81 12.75 8.18
N PRO A 140 -22.33 11.81 9.03
CA PRO A 140 -23.02 10.55 9.30
C PRO A 140 -24.47 10.74 9.75
N ALA A 141 -24.79 11.87 10.38
CA ALA A 141 -26.11 12.14 10.93
C ALA A 141 -27.09 12.75 9.92
N SER A 142 -26.61 13.33 8.80
CA SER A 142 -27.44 14.08 7.85
C SER A 142 -27.58 13.44 6.47
N ALA A 143 -26.68 12.54 6.08
CA ALA A 143 -26.86 11.75 4.87
C ALA A 143 -27.72 10.51 5.18
N GLY A 144 -28.91 10.42 4.57
CA GLY A 144 -29.79 9.26 4.72
C GLY A 144 -29.14 7.96 4.22
N ASP A 145 -29.83 6.83 4.36
CA ASP A 145 -29.35 5.45 4.05
C ASP A 145 -29.12 5.18 2.54
N GLY A 146 -28.50 6.10 1.81
CA GLY A 146 -28.43 6.12 0.36
C GLY A 146 -27.06 5.78 -0.25
N PRO A 147 -26.99 5.69 -1.58
CA PRO A 147 -25.75 5.45 -2.34
C PRO A 147 -24.68 6.53 -2.15
N GLU A 148 -25.04 7.73 -1.66
CA GLU A 148 -24.08 8.80 -1.34
C GLU A 148 -23.21 8.44 -0.13
N GLN A 149 -23.76 7.78 0.90
CA GLN A 149 -23.00 7.31 2.07
C GLN A 149 -21.98 6.24 1.69
N LEU A 150 -22.36 5.29 0.84
CA LEU A 150 -21.44 4.29 0.31
C LEU A 150 -20.30 4.93 -0.49
N GLN A 151 -20.62 5.96 -1.29
CA GLN A 151 -19.62 6.69 -2.05
C GLN A 151 -18.66 7.46 -1.15
N ALA A 152 -19.16 8.12 -0.11
CA ALA A 152 -18.35 8.81 0.88
C ALA A 152 -17.44 7.85 1.64
N ALA A 153 -17.98 6.76 2.18
CA ALA A 153 -17.21 5.76 2.94
C ALA A 153 -16.09 5.13 2.11
N LEU A 154 -16.36 4.77 0.85
CA LEU A 154 -15.30 4.27 -0.04
C LEU A 154 -14.27 5.35 -0.36
N SER A 155 -14.70 6.61 -0.53
CA SER A 155 -13.77 7.70 -0.83
C SER A 155 -12.85 8.00 0.37
N GLU A 156 -13.39 7.97 1.59
CA GLU A 156 -12.63 8.08 2.85
C GLU A 156 -11.58 6.97 2.94
N LEU A 157 -11.98 5.72 2.71
CA LEU A 157 -11.07 4.58 2.72
C LEU A 157 -9.96 4.73 1.67
N LEU A 158 -10.27 5.11 0.43
CA LEU A 158 -9.27 5.24 -0.62
C LEU A 158 -8.28 6.39 -0.36
N LEU A 159 -8.73 7.49 0.27
CA LEU A 159 -7.84 8.56 0.71
C LEU A 159 -6.94 8.09 1.86
N PHE A 160 -7.51 7.38 2.84
CA PHE A 160 -6.76 6.73 3.92
C PHE A 160 -5.67 5.81 3.37
N GLU A 161 -6.01 4.86 2.49
CA GLU A 161 -5.05 3.92 1.92
C GLU A 161 -3.99 4.63 1.05
N ALA A 162 -4.36 5.69 0.32
CA ALA A 162 -3.40 6.46 -0.48
C ALA A 162 -2.34 7.15 0.41
N VAL A 163 -2.76 7.78 1.51
CA VAL A 163 -1.85 8.39 2.48
C VAL A 163 -1.01 7.32 3.16
N ARG A 164 -1.66 6.27 3.66
CA ARG A 164 -1.03 5.14 4.34
C ARG A 164 0.07 4.48 3.51
N LEU A 165 -0.20 4.13 2.25
CA LEU A 165 0.80 3.53 1.35
C LEU A 165 2.03 4.43 1.16
N HIS A 166 1.83 5.75 1.11
CA HIS A 166 2.94 6.70 1.04
C HIS A 166 3.77 6.68 2.33
N LEU A 167 3.12 6.68 3.49
CA LEU A 167 3.78 6.60 4.79
C LEU A 167 4.50 5.27 5.00
N LEU A 168 3.94 4.15 4.53
CA LEU A 168 4.61 2.84 4.56
C LEU A 168 5.89 2.85 3.74
N VAL A 169 5.85 3.40 2.52
CA VAL A 169 7.07 3.56 1.70
C VAL A 169 8.11 4.37 2.46
N ALA A 170 7.72 5.49 3.08
CA ALA A 170 8.63 6.32 3.86
C ALA A 170 9.21 5.58 5.07
N ALA A 171 8.36 4.94 5.88
CA ALA A 171 8.73 4.19 7.08
C ALA A 171 9.66 3.01 6.75
N TRP A 172 9.36 2.25 5.70
CA TRP A 172 10.11 1.06 5.30
C TRP A 172 11.38 1.37 4.50
N SER A 173 11.54 2.59 3.99
CA SER A 173 12.76 3.02 3.28
C SER A 173 13.99 3.04 4.20
N SER A 174 13.80 2.98 5.52
CA SER A 174 14.87 2.82 6.51
C SER A 174 14.47 1.82 7.60
N THR A 175 15.41 1.46 8.47
CA THR A 175 15.09 0.71 9.70
C THR A 175 14.76 1.61 10.88
N ASP A 176 14.83 2.95 10.71
CA ASP A 176 14.84 3.87 11.84
C ASP A 176 13.52 3.80 12.59
N PHE A 177 12.39 3.97 11.91
CA PHE A 177 11.05 3.92 12.50
C PHE A 177 10.80 2.61 13.29
N GLU A 178 11.10 1.45 12.67
CA GLU A 178 10.91 0.15 13.32
C GLU A 178 11.90 -0.09 14.48
N SER A 179 13.13 0.42 14.37
CA SER A 179 14.12 0.32 15.44
C SER A 179 13.73 1.14 16.67
N LEU A 180 12.85 2.12 16.47
CA LEU A 180 12.24 2.93 17.50
C LEU A 180 10.97 2.29 18.10
N GLY A 181 10.59 1.10 17.63
CA GLY A 181 9.38 0.41 18.04
C GLY A 181 8.12 0.90 17.33
N GLY A 182 8.26 1.60 16.20
CA GLY A 182 7.16 1.80 15.27
C GLY A 182 6.82 0.50 14.52
N ASP A 183 5.57 0.34 14.14
CA ASP A 183 5.05 -0.79 13.37
C ASP A 183 4.01 -0.31 12.34
N GLU A 184 3.44 -1.25 11.58
CA GLU A 184 2.45 -0.96 10.53
C GLU A 184 1.20 -0.29 11.11
N ARG A 185 0.73 -0.72 12.29
CA ARG A 185 -0.44 -0.14 12.95
C ARG A 185 -0.24 1.31 13.35
N ALA A 186 0.95 1.68 13.83
CA ALA A 186 1.27 3.08 14.10
C ALA A 186 1.21 3.94 12.81
N VAL A 187 1.56 3.38 11.65
CA VAL A 187 1.42 4.08 10.36
C VAL A 187 -0.05 4.25 10.00
N ASP A 188 -0.89 3.24 10.25
CA ASP A 188 -2.33 3.29 10.01
C ASP A 188 -3.00 4.36 10.88
N GLU A 189 -2.70 4.36 12.18
CA GLU A 189 -3.18 5.37 13.14
C GLU A 189 -2.82 6.79 12.68
N ILE A 190 -1.55 7.02 12.32
CA ILE A 190 -1.07 8.33 11.84
C ILE A 190 -1.77 8.73 10.54
N ALA A 191 -1.89 7.81 9.57
CA ALA A 191 -2.55 8.08 8.30
C ALA A 191 -4.02 8.46 8.51
N TRP A 192 -4.75 7.73 9.37
CA TRP A 192 -6.15 7.99 9.63
C TRP A 192 -6.38 9.31 10.37
N ILE A 193 -5.60 9.59 11.42
CA ILE A 193 -5.69 10.86 12.18
C ILE A 193 -5.56 12.06 11.24
N GLU A 194 -4.58 12.02 10.34
CA GLU A 194 -4.33 13.14 9.43
C GLU A 194 -5.38 13.23 8.32
N VAL A 195 -5.86 12.10 7.78
CA VAL A 195 -6.96 12.13 6.80
C VAL A 195 -8.25 12.66 7.43
N GLU A 196 -8.63 12.17 8.61
CA GLU A 196 -9.81 12.62 9.34
C GLU A 196 -9.74 14.13 9.65
N ALA A 197 -8.60 14.61 10.14
CA ALA A 197 -8.40 16.04 10.40
C ALA A 197 -8.54 16.89 9.13
N MET A 198 -7.98 16.43 8.00
CA MET A 198 -8.00 17.17 6.73
C MET A 198 -9.39 17.13 6.07
N LEU A 199 -10.17 16.07 6.23
CA LEU A 199 -11.57 16.02 5.77
C LEU A 199 -12.47 17.04 6.48
N LEU A 200 -12.06 17.52 7.66
CA LEU A 200 -12.75 18.57 8.41
C LEU A 200 -12.25 19.99 8.11
N GLU A 201 -11.19 20.15 7.32
CA GLU A 201 -10.56 21.45 7.05
C GLU A 201 -11.23 22.17 5.86
N PRO A 202 -12.01 23.25 6.09
CA PRO A 202 -12.74 23.92 5.01
C PRO A 202 -11.83 24.56 3.96
N ALA A 203 -10.58 24.90 4.33
CA ALA A 203 -9.64 25.46 3.37
C ALA A 203 -9.32 24.49 2.22
N LEU A 204 -9.36 23.17 2.46
CA LEU A 204 -9.03 22.17 1.44
C LEU A 204 -10.11 21.98 0.36
N VAL A 205 -11.26 22.64 0.49
CA VAL A 205 -12.34 22.65 -0.52
C VAL A 205 -12.01 23.58 -1.70
N ASP A 206 -11.05 24.49 -1.53
CA ASP A 206 -10.62 25.40 -2.58
C ASP A 206 -10.09 24.62 -3.81
N GLU A 207 -10.62 24.92 -5.00
CA GLU A 207 -10.27 24.25 -6.26
C GLU A 207 -8.78 24.40 -6.62
N ASP A 208 -8.12 25.45 -6.11
CA ASP A 208 -6.69 25.66 -6.33
C ASP A 208 -5.82 24.76 -5.42
N ILE A 209 -6.41 24.07 -4.46
CA ILE A 209 -5.70 23.21 -3.51
C ILE A 209 -5.82 21.74 -3.90
N ARG A 210 -4.67 21.06 -3.95
CA ARG A 210 -4.61 19.61 -4.13
C ARG A 210 -4.60 18.93 -2.77
N ALA A 211 -5.78 18.49 -2.30
CA ALA A 211 -5.97 17.94 -0.95
C ALA A 211 -5.06 16.73 -0.64
N LEU A 212 -4.99 15.73 -1.53
CA LEU A 212 -4.20 14.51 -1.28
C LEU A 212 -2.70 14.80 -1.02
N PRO A 213 -1.98 15.59 -1.85
CA PRO A 213 -0.62 16.02 -1.52
C PRO A 213 -0.49 16.70 -0.14
N VAL A 214 -1.47 17.50 0.28
CA VAL A 214 -1.47 18.14 1.60
C VAL A 214 -1.62 17.09 2.71
N MET A 215 -2.55 16.15 2.56
CA MET A 215 -2.73 15.03 3.50
C MET A 215 -1.45 14.18 3.64
N VAL A 216 -0.80 13.86 2.51
CA VAL A 216 0.46 13.10 2.50
C VAL A 216 1.58 13.88 3.20
N ALA A 217 1.68 15.19 2.96
CA ALA A 217 2.68 16.03 3.63
C ALA A 217 2.43 16.11 5.14
N ALA A 218 1.16 16.25 5.56
CA ALA A 218 0.77 16.24 6.96
C ALA A 218 1.12 14.90 7.64
N GLY A 219 0.74 13.77 7.04
CA GLY A 219 1.11 12.43 7.47
C GLY A 219 2.62 12.22 7.59
N SER A 220 3.41 12.75 6.63
CA SER A 220 4.87 12.64 6.67
C SER A 220 5.47 13.42 7.84
N VAL A 221 4.93 14.62 8.14
CA VAL A 221 5.34 15.42 9.30
C VAL A 221 4.94 14.72 10.61
N ALA A 222 3.74 14.15 10.67
CA ALA A 222 3.26 13.40 11.83
C ALA A 222 4.12 12.15 12.09
N LEU A 223 4.45 11.38 11.05
CA LEU A 223 5.35 10.22 11.14
C LEU A 223 6.74 10.62 11.67
N ALA A 224 7.29 11.74 11.20
CA ALA A 224 8.57 12.23 11.69
C ALA A 224 8.51 12.68 13.17
N ARG A 225 7.39 13.26 13.61
CA ARG A 225 7.17 13.64 15.01
C ARG A 225 7.04 12.41 15.90
N ASP A 226 6.21 11.44 15.52
CA ASP A 226 6.05 10.19 16.26
C ASP A 226 7.40 9.45 16.40
N ALA A 227 8.20 9.39 15.33
CA ALA A 227 9.55 8.83 15.39
C ALA A 227 10.45 9.59 16.40
N ALA A 228 10.39 10.93 16.42
CA ALA A 228 11.17 11.73 17.37
C ALA A 228 10.74 11.47 18.83
N ASP A 229 9.43 11.37 19.08
CA ASP A 229 8.88 11.09 20.40
C ASP A 229 9.27 9.69 20.90
N ARG A 230 9.20 8.68 20.02
CA ARG A 230 9.69 7.32 20.32
C ARG A 230 11.19 7.29 20.60
N ALA A 231 11.98 8.06 19.85
CA ALA A 231 13.41 8.16 20.08
C ALA A 231 13.74 8.75 21.45
N GLU A 232 12.99 9.76 21.90
CA GLU A 232 13.12 10.31 23.25
C GLU A 232 12.73 9.27 24.31
N ALA A 233 11.57 8.61 24.14
CA ALA A 233 11.10 7.58 25.07
C ALA A 233 12.11 6.43 25.22
N LEU A 234 12.74 6.00 24.13
CA LEU A 234 13.73 4.92 24.14
C LEU A 234 15.02 5.26 24.86
N ARG A 235 15.36 6.54 25.07
CA ARG A 235 16.54 6.92 25.90
C ARG A 235 16.42 6.43 27.33
N MET A 236 15.19 6.27 27.82
CA MET A 236 14.89 5.79 29.18
C MET A 236 14.79 4.25 29.25
N VAL A 237 14.92 3.55 28.12
CA VAL A 237 14.75 2.10 28.02
C VAL A 237 16.12 1.40 28.05
N ALA A 238 16.18 0.26 28.75
CA ALA A 238 17.37 -0.59 28.84
C ALA A 238 17.94 -0.98 27.46
N GLU A 239 19.26 -1.09 27.35
CA GLU A 239 19.95 -1.40 26.08
C GLU A 239 19.47 -2.71 25.45
N ASP A 240 19.20 -3.75 26.25
CA ASP A 240 18.74 -5.06 25.74
C ASP A 240 17.41 -4.95 24.95
N LYS A 241 16.49 -4.10 25.42
CA LYS A 241 15.23 -3.85 24.71
C LYS A 241 15.47 -3.06 23.43
N ARG A 242 16.36 -2.06 23.45
CA ARG A 242 16.74 -1.31 22.24
C ARG A 242 17.39 -2.22 21.20
N GLU A 243 18.27 -3.14 21.61
CA GLU A 243 18.87 -4.10 20.68
C GLU A 243 17.84 -5.10 20.13
N THR A 244 16.87 -5.51 20.94
CA THR A 244 15.75 -6.34 20.46
C THR A 244 14.97 -5.64 19.36
N LEU A 245 14.64 -4.35 19.53
CA LEU A 245 13.96 -3.56 18.50
C LEU A 245 14.81 -3.40 17.23
N ARG A 246 16.11 -3.10 17.36
CA ARG A 246 17.02 -3.02 16.21
C ARG A 246 17.11 -4.36 15.47
N MET A 247 17.18 -5.47 16.17
CA MET A 247 17.20 -6.81 15.57
C MET A 247 15.91 -7.07 14.78
N ARG A 248 14.75 -6.73 15.35
CA ARG A 248 13.45 -6.86 14.67
C ARG A 248 13.37 -6.00 13.42
N ALA A 249 13.78 -4.73 13.51
CA ALA A 249 13.82 -3.81 12.37
C ALA A 249 14.72 -4.34 11.24
N ARG A 250 15.93 -4.84 11.57
CA ARG A 250 16.82 -5.47 10.59
C ARG A 250 16.20 -6.71 9.96
N LEU A 251 15.50 -7.53 10.74
CA LEU A 251 14.83 -8.73 10.23
C LEU A 251 13.68 -8.36 9.28
N ARG A 252 12.81 -7.42 9.64
CA ARG A 252 11.72 -6.96 8.76
C ARG A 252 12.27 -6.32 7.47
N ALA A 253 13.32 -5.51 7.57
CA ALA A 253 14.00 -4.96 6.40
C ALA A 253 14.56 -6.07 5.48
N ALA A 254 15.17 -7.11 6.05
CA ALA A 254 15.64 -8.26 5.27
C ALA A 254 14.50 -9.02 4.58
N LEU A 255 13.38 -9.24 5.28
CA LEU A 255 12.19 -9.89 4.73
C LEU A 255 11.61 -9.10 3.55
N ARG A 256 11.58 -7.77 3.65
CA ARG A 256 11.16 -6.87 2.57
C ARG A 256 12.03 -6.92 1.31
N GLU A 257 13.22 -7.50 1.32
CA GLU A 257 14.05 -7.70 0.12
C GLU A 257 13.75 -9.04 -0.61
N LEU A 258 12.99 -9.92 0.04
CA LEU A 258 12.59 -11.22 -0.52
C LEU A 258 11.43 -11.08 -1.50
N ARG A 259 11.19 -12.12 -2.28
CA ARG A 259 9.92 -12.21 -3.02
C ARG A 259 8.76 -12.30 -2.03
N LEU A 260 7.61 -11.75 -2.42
CA LEU A 260 6.44 -11.67 -1.56
C LEU A 260 6.06 -13.03 -0.89
N PRO A 261 5.96 -14.17 -1.61
CA PRO A 261 5.62 -15.44 -0.97
C PRO A 261 6.66 -15.86 0.10
N GLU A 262 7.94 -15.63 -0.18
CA GLU A 262 9.01 -15.90 0.79
C GLU A 262 8.97 -14.94 1.98
N SER A 263 8.70 -13.65 1.76
CA SER A 263 8.56 -12.65 2.83
C SER A 263 7.45 -13.05 3.80
N VAL A 264 6.23 -13.27 3.31
CA VAL A 264 5.06 -13.62 4.13
C VAL A 264 5.27 -14.93 4.90
N LEU A 265 5.78 -15.97 4.23
CA LEU A 265 6.02 -17.26 4.87
C LEU A 265 7.11 -17.20 5.95
N LEU A 266 8.17 -16.42 5.74
CA LEU A 266 9.26 -16.29 6.71
C LEU A 266 8.91 -15.33 7.83
N GLU A 267 8.13 -14.29 7.58
CA GLU A 267 7.52 -13.43 8.60
C GLU A 267 6.73 -14.29 9.60
N ASN A 268 5.78 -15.09 9.11
CA ASN A 268 5.02 -16.02 9.96
C ASN A 268 5.91 -17.07 10.65
N ALA A 269 6.89 -17.65 9.95
CA ALA A 269 7.79 -18.64 10.55
C ALA A 269 8.72 -18.07 11.63
N LEU A 270 8.95 -16.75 11.61
CA LEU A 270 9.80 -16.01 12.55
C LEU A 270 8.99 -15.10 13.48
N ALA A 271 7.66 -15.25 13.54
CA ALA A 271 6.75 -14.39 14.30
C ALA A 271 7.21 -14.19 15.76
N GLY A 272 7.66 -15.25 16.44
CA GLY A 272 8.18 -15.13 17.81
C GLY A 272 9.41 -14.23 17.97
N LEU A 273 10.27 -14.10 16.95
CA LEU A 273 11.37 -13.12 16.96
C LEU A 273 10.87 -11.70 16.71
N LEU A 274 9.85 -11.57 15.85
CA LEU A 274 9.18 -10.31 15.52
C LEU A 274 8.27 -9.81 16.65
N GLY A 275 7.95 -10.68 17.61
CA GLY A 275 7.04 -10.37 18.73
C GLY A 275 5.57 -10.57 18.36
N GLU A 276 5.29 -11.40 17.38
CA GLU A 276 3.98 -11.72 16.85
C GLU A 276 3.64 -13.19 17.11
N ASP A 277 2.35 -13.52 16.98
CA ASP A 277 1.86 -14.88 17.05
C ASP A 277 1.93 -15.57 15.69
N ARG A 278 2.28 -16.85 15.69
CA ARG A 278 2.35 -17.65 14.48
C ARG A 278 0.95 -18.12 14.09
N VAL A 279 0.61 -17.91 12.82
CA VAL A 279 -0.64 -18.37 12.19
C VAL A 279 -0.41 -19.71 11.47
N GLU A 280 -1.43 -20.57 11.45
CA GLU A 280 -1.40 -21.81 10.67
C GLU A 280 -1.32 -21.52 9.16
N LEU A 281 -0.63 -22.36 8.40
CA LEU A 281 -0.31 -22.04 7.00
C LEU A 281 -1.54 -21.94 6.08
N MET A 282 -2.61 -22.66 6.39
CA MET A 282 -3.84 -22.59 5.61
C MET A 282 -4.61 -21.30 5.89
N ASP A 283 -4.65 -20.87 7.14
CA ASP A 283 -5.27 -19.61 7.54
C ASP A 283 -4.46 -18.42 6.99
N LEU A 284 -3.13 -18.51 7.04
CA LEU A 284 -2.24 -17.52 6.43
C LEU A 284 -2.45 -17.42 4.92
N GLN A 285 -2.62 -18.55 4.23
CA GLN A 285 -2.90 -18.54 2.79
C GLN A 285 -4.25 -17.91 2.48
N ALA A 286 -5.28 -18.19 3.28
CA ALA A 286 -6.60 -17.61 3.13
C ALA A 286 -6.59 -16.08 3.36
N GLY A 287 -5.81 -15.61 4.35
CA GLY A 287 -5.66 -14.18 4.62
C GLY A 287 -4.74 -13.43 3.64
N ARG A 288 -3.82 -14.14 2.95
CA ARG A 288 -2.81 -13.54 2.05
C ARG A 288 -2.87 -14.09 0.63
N PRO A 289 -4.01 -14.01 -0.07
CA PRO A 289 -4.18 -14.60 -1.39
C PRO A 289 -3.19 -14.03 -2.42
N VAL A 290 -2.92 -12.72 -2.39
CA VAL A 290 -1.94 -12.04 -3.27
C VAL A 290 -0.56 -12.70 -3.20
N ALA A 291 -0.16 -13.18 -2.03
CA ALA A 291 1.16 -13.78 -1.81
C ALA A 291 1.18 -15.30 -2.02
N LEU A 292 0.11 -16.01 -1.63
CA LEU A 292 0.16 -17.45 -1.40
C LEU A 292 -0.85 -18.26 -2.21
N ASP A 293 -1.74 -17.63 -2.97
CA ASP A 293 -2.74 -18.37 -3.75
C ASP A 293 -2.10 -19.37 -4.72
N GLY A 294 -2.76 -20.51 -4.89
CA GLY A 294 -2.28 -21.64 -5.71
C GLY A 294 -1.10 -22.44 -5.14
N LEU A 295 -0.52 -22.05 -3.99
CA LEU A 295 0.53 -22.84 -3.34
C LEU A 295 -0.04 -23.97 -2.50
N SER A 296 0.47 -25.19 -2.67
CA SER A 296 0.14 -26.29 -1.75
C SER A 296 0.87 -26.13 -0.41
N ARG A 297 0.33 -26.71 0.66
CA ARG A 297 0.99 -26.77 1.98
C ARG A 297 2.44 -27.25 1.90
N GLN A 298 2.69 -28.33 1.16
CA GLN A 298 4.03 -28.88 0.98
C GLN A 298 4.97 -27.88 0.28
N ALA A 299 4.48 -27.11 -0.69
CA ALA A 299 5.26 -26.08 -1.36
C ALA A 299 5.61 -24.93 -0.40
N MET A 300 4.67 -24.51 0.46
CA MET A 300 4.91 -23.50 1.49
C MET A 300 5.95 -23.97 2.52
N ASP A 301 5.82 -25.18 3.06
CA ASP A 301 6.79 -25.77 4.00
C ASP A 301 8.21 -25.83 3.42
N GLN A 302 8.32 -26.24 2.15
CA GLN A 302 9.60 -26.27 1.45
C GLN A 302 10.21 -24.87 1.27
N ARG A 303 9.39 -23.87 0.96
CA ARG A 303 9.84 -22.46 0.85
C ARG A 303 10.33 -21.94 2.19
N VAL A 304 9.60 -22.17 3.29
CA VAL A 304 10.04 -21.83 4.66
C VAL A 304 11.39 -22.49 4.98
N SER A 305 11.52 -23.80 4.72
CA SER A 305 12.76 -24.54 4.98
C SER A 305 13.96 -24.01 4.18
N ARG A 306 13.78 -23.70 2.89
CA ARG A 306 14.84 -23.12 2.06
C ARG A 306 15.16 -21.68 2.48
N GLY A 307 14.14 -20.87 2.73
CA GLY A 307 14.28 -19.48 3.14
C GLY A 307 15.05 -19.33 4.45
N ARG A 308 14.72 -20.12 5.48
CA ARG A 308 15.46 -20.11 6.75
C ARG A 308 16.94 -20.46 6.57
N ARG A 309 17.26 -21.45 5.73
CA ARG A 309 18.65 -21.78 5.40
C ARG A 309 19.35 -20.65 4.67
N ALA A 310 18.68 -20.03 3.68
CA ALA A 310 19.23 -18.90 2.94
C ALA A 310 19.53 -17.70 3.85
N LEU A 311 18.66 -17.36 4.81
CA LEU A 311 18.89 -16.27 5.76
C LEU A 311 20.18 -16.47 6.58
N THR A 312 20.55 -17.72 6.91
CA THR A 312 21.81 -18.02 7.62
C THR A 312 23.06 -17.95 6.74
N GLN A 313 22.91 -17.96 5.41
CA GLN A 313 24.01 -17.97 4.43
C GLN A 313 24.35 -16.56 3.89
N GLY A 314 23.67 -15.53 4.38
CA GLY A 314 23.88 -14.13 3.99
C GLY A 314 23.09 -13.68 2.74
N PRO A 315 23.07 -12.36 2.46
CA PRO A 315 22.19 -11.74 1.47
C PRO A 315 22.30 -12.30 0.04
N ASP A 316 23.50 -12.68 -0.39
CA ASP A 316 23.74 -13.21 -1.75
C ASP A 316 22.98 -14.51 -2.04
N ASN A 317 22.57 -15.24 -0.99
CA ASN A 317 21.84 -16.50 -1.10
C ASN A 317 20.33 -16.33 -0.87
N TRP A 318 19.86 -15.12 -0.57
CA TRP A 318 18.46 -14.88 -0.30
C TRP A 318 17.59 -15.13 -1.55
N PRO A 319 16.36 -15.62 -1.38
CA PRO A 319 15.38 -15.72 -2.46
C PRO A 319 14.82 -14.33 -2.82
N SER A 320 15.70 -13.43 -3.26
CA SER A 320 15.38 -12.04 -3.59
C SER A 320 14.52 -11.92 -4.85
N ARG A 321 13.89 -10.75 -4.97
CA ARG A 321 13.18 -10.36 -6.18
C ARG A 321 14.13 -10.30 -7.38
N ARG A 322 13.69 -10.85 -8.50
CA ARG A 322 14.35 -10.79 -9.81
C ARG A 322 13.93 -9.57 -10.62
N ARG A 323 12.82 -8.92 -10.24
CA ARG A 323 12.27 -7.71 -10.86
C ARG A 323 11.91 -6.71 -9.76
N PRO A 324 11.97 -5.41 -10.03
CA PRO A 324 11.56 -4.43 -9.04
C PRO A 324 10.07 -4.61 -8.69
N ALA A 325 9.77 -4.46 -7.41
CA ALA A 325 8.42 -4.22 -6.92
C ALA A 325 8.12 -2.70 -6.88
N LEU A 326 6.86 -2.32 -6.65
CA LEU A 326 6.51 -0.90 -6.49
C LEU A 326 7.28 -0.26 -5.34
N PHE A 327 7.44 -0.97 -4.22
CA PHE A 327 8.24 -0.53 -3.09
C PHE A 327 9.68 -0.17 -3.50
N ASP A 328 10.33 -1.01 -4.32
CA ASP A 328 11.70 -0.76 -4.79
C ASP A 328 11.81 0.51 -5.63
N LEU A 329 10.76 0.79 -6.41
CA LEU A 329 10.69 1.96 -7.27
C LEU A 329 10.34 3.22 -6.51
N LEU A 330 9.50 3.13 -5.48
CA LEU A 330 9.00 4.28 -4.72
C LEU A 330 9.92 4.69 -3.58
N ARG A 331 10.66 3.75 -2.97
CA ARG A 331 11.63 4.10 -1.93
C ARG A 331 12.66 5.07 -2.49
N HIS A 332 12.90 6.18 -1.79
CA HIS A 332 14.02 7.04 -2.14
C HIS A 332 15.30 6.29 -1.80
N GLN A 333 16.04 5.83 -2.81
CA GLN A 333 17.46 5.61 -2.60
C GLN A 333 18.02 7.00 -2.26
N ARG A 334 18.43 7.20 -1.00
CA ARG A 334 19.43 8.23 -0.72
C ARG A 334 20.56 7.90 -1.68
N ASP A 335 20.82 8.77 -2.65
CA ASP A 335 22.00 8.69 -3.49
C ASP A 335 23.16 8.38 -2.55
N GLU A 336 23.81 7.23 -2.73
CA GLU A 336 25.01 6.91 -1.98
C GLU A 336 25.95 8.10 -2.12
N PRO A 337 26.45 8.70 -1.02
CA PRO A 337 27.56 9.63 -1.16
C PRO A 337 28.72 8.82 -1.77
N ALA A 338 29.08 9.18 -3.00
CA ALA A 338 30.24 8.65 -3.71
C ALA A 338 31.55 8.90 -2.95
#